data_AF-A0A2I0M7X1-F1
#
_entry.id   AF-A0A2I0M7X1-F1
#
_cell.length_a   1.000
_cell.length_b   1.000
_cell.length_c   1.000
_cell.angle_alpha   90.00
_cell.angle_beta   90.00
_cell.angle_gamma   90.00
#
_symmetry.space_group_name_H-M   'P 1'
#
loop_
_entity.id
_entity.type
_entity.pdbx_description
1 polymer ?
#
loop_
_entity_poly.entity_id
_entity_poly.type
_entity_poly.pdbx_seq_one_letter_code
_entity_poly.pdbx_strand_id
1 'polypeptide(L)'
;MAAASGPSFWLGNETLRVPVALFALNRRRLCDRLRHNRDVQKNSIVLLQGGEETQRYCTDTGIVFRQESYFHWTFGVTEAGCFGAIDVDTGRSMLFVPQLPESYAVWMGKIHPPEFFRKKYAVDEVHYVSEISSVLTSKNPAVLLTLRGINTDSGNVSKEASFEGISQFNVNNKILHPEIAECRVIKTDMELEVLRYTNKISSEAHKEVLREIPGHKS
;
A
#
# COMPACT_ATOMS: atom_id res chain seq x y z
N MET A 1 16.48 -22.18 -1.34
CA MET A 1 15.85 -20.86 -1.10
C MET A 1 15.68 -20.72 0.40
N ALA A 2 16.54 -19.95 1.07
CA ALA A 2 16.43 -19.74 2.52
C ALA A 2 15.05 -19.15 2.82
N ALA A 3 14.31 -19.76 3.75
CA ALA A 3 13.04 -19.22 4.21
C ALA A 3 13.31 -17.80 4.72
N ALA A 4 12.76 -16.79 4.03
CA ALA A 4 12.87 -15.41 4.49
C ALA A 4 12.25 -15.34 5.90
N SER A 5 13.09 -15.10 6.91
CA SER A 5 12.65 -14.94 8.28
C SER A 5 11.80 -13.67 8.40
N GLY A 6 10.48 -13.81 8.59
CA GLY A 6 9.57 -12.68 8.72
C GLY A 6 8.12 -13.04 8.43
N PRO A 7 7.17 -12.10 8.66
CA PRO A 7 5.77 -12.31 8.30
C PRO A 7 5.59 -12.43 6.79
N SER A 8 4.59 -13.22 6.39
CA SER A 8 4.21 -13.41 4.99
C SER A 8 2.69 -13.35 4.84
N PHE A 9 2.22 -12.74 3.74
CA PHE A 9 0.84 -12.91 3.32
C PHE A 9 0.67 -14.32 2.74
N TRP A 10 -0.36 -15.03 3.19
CA TRP A 10 -0.65 -16.40 2.76
C TRP A 10 -2.13 -16.73 2.95
N LEU A 11 -2.74 -17.34 1.94
CA LEU A 11 -4.16 -17.74 1.95
C LEU A 11 -4.33 -19.26 2.19
N GLY A 12 -3.31 -19.95 2.70
CA GLY A 12 -3.34 -21.38 2.97
C GLY A 12 -3.09 -22.24 1.72
N ASN A 13 -3.29 -23.56 1.87
CA ASN A 13 -3.15 -24.55 0.80
C ASN A 13 -1.84 -24.40 0.00
N GLU A 14 -1.93 -24.50 -1.31
CA GLU A 14 -0.81 -24.33 -2.25
C GLU A 14 -0.62 -22.86 -2.70
N THR A 15 -1.24 -21.91 -2.00
CA THR A 15 -1.08 -20.49 -2.35
C THR A 15 0.32 -19.99 -2.01
N LEU A 16 0.83 -19.07 -2.83
CA LEU A 16 2.14 -18.46 -2.62
C LEU A 16 2.19 -17.72 -1.28
N ARG A 17 3.28 -17.94 -0.53
CA ARG A 17 3.64 -17.10 0.62
C ARG A 17 4.40 -15.88 0.12
N VAL A 18 3.82 -14.70 0.26
CA VAL A 18 4.45 -13.45 -0.16
C VAL A 18 5.12 -12.81 1.05
N PRO A 19 6.45 -12.74 1.12
CA PRO A 19 7.14 -12.16 2.27
C PRO A 19 6.87 -10.66 2.34
N VAL A 20 6.55 -10.15 3.53
CA VAL A 20 6.31 -8.71 3.74
C VAL A 20 7.58 -7.88 3.51
N ALA A 21 8.75 -8.53 3.55
CA ALA A 21 10.03 -7.95 3.14
C ALA A 21 10.03 -7.39 1.70
N LEU A 22 9.14 -7.87 0.82
CA LEU A 22 8.90 -7.30 -0.51
C LEU A 22 8.61 -5.80 -0.41
N PHE A 23 7.64 -5.43 0.43
CA PHE A 23 7.22 -4.04 0.59
C PHE A 23 8.28 -3.20 1.29
N ALA A 24 9.00 -3.77 2.26
CA ALA A 24 10.13 -3.09 2.91
C ALA A 24 11.26 -2.77 1.92
N LEU A 25 11.56 -3.68 0.98
CA LEU A 25 12.53 -3.43 -0.09
C LEU A 25 12.04 -2.32 -1.03
N ASN A 26 10.75 -2.29 -1.37
CA ASN A 26 10.16 -1.24 -2.19
C ASN A 26 10.27 0.15 -1.54
N ARG A 27 9.96 0.26 -0.23
CA ARG A 27 10.18 1.50 0.53
C ARG A 27 11.64 1.95 0.48
N ARG A 28 12.57 1.03 0.70
CA ARG A 28 14.01 1.32 0.63
C ARG A 28 14.42 1.85 -0.75
N ARG A 29 14.01 1.18 -1.82
CA ARG A 29 14.29 1.60 -3.21
C ARG A 29 13.74 3.00 -3.51
N LEU A 30 12.53 3.29 -3.02
CA LEU A 30 11.92 4.61 -3.17
C LEU A 30 12.73 5.69 -2.41
N CYS A 31 13.07 5.44 -1.15
CA CYS A 31 13.90 6.36 -0.37
C CYS A 31 15.26 6.59 -1.03
N ASP A 32 15.93 5.54 -1.47
CA ASP A 32 17.23 5.64 -2.14
C ASP A 32 17.12 6.50 -3.40
N ARG A 33 16.08 6.29 -4.20
CA ARG A 33 15.83 7.11 -5.40
C ARG A 33 15.57 8.58 -5.05
N LEU A 34 14.71 8.85 -4.06
CA LEU A 34 14.40 10.20 -3.61
C LEU A 34 15.64 10.92 -3.05
N ARG A 35 16.52 10.23 -2.30
CA ARG A 35 17.78 10.80 -1.78
C ARG A 35 18.75 11.24 -2.89
N HIS A 36 18.68 10.62 -4.07
CA HIS A 36 19.50 11.02 -5.23
C HIS A 36 18.88 12.16 -6.04
N ASN A 37 17.62 12.52 -5.80
CA ASN A 37 16.97 13.65 -6.44
C ASN A 37 17.32 14.95 -5.71
N ARG A 38 17.94 15.89 -6.43
CA ARG A 38 18.41 17.19 -5.89
C ARG A 38 17.28 18.13 -5.45
N ASP A 39 16.08 17.91 -5.95
CA ASP A 39 14.90 18.71 -5.60
C ASP A 39 14.24 18.24 -4.28
N VAL A 40 14.66 17.10 -3.74
CA VAL A 40 14.17 16.58 -2.46
C VAL A 40 14.93 17.24 -1.32
N GLN A 41 14.20 17.91 -0.43
CA GLN A 41 14.77 18.50 0.78
C GLN A 41 15.10 17.40 1.80
N LYS A 42 16.14 17.62 2.62
CA LYS A 42 16.37 16.77 3.79
C LYS A 42 15.17 16.83 4.73
N ASN A 43 14.96 15.77 5.50
CA ASN A 43 13.81 15.62 6.40
C ASN A 43 12.46 15.72 5.67
N SER A 44 12.41 15.19 4.44
CA SER A 44 11.15 14.99 3.70
C SER A 44 10.44 13.73 4.19
N ILE A 45 9.12 13.77 4.25
CA ILE A 45 8.29 12.58 4.54
C ILE A 45 7.41 12.30 3.34
N VAL A 46 7.49 11.09 2.78
CA VAL A 46 6.50 10.58 1.83
C VAL A 46 5.20 10.32 2.58
N LEU A 47 4.07 10.77 2.04
CA LEU A 47 2.74 10.51 2.58
C LEU A 47 1.81 9.95 1.50
N LEU A 48 1.24 8.78 1.77
CA LEU A 48 0.28 8.10 0.91
C LEU A 48 -1.02 7.83 1.67
N GLN A 49 -2.15 8.02 0.99
CA GLN A 49 -3.48 7.64 1.47
C GLN A 49 -3.87 6.33 0.80
N GLY A 50 -4.27 5.34 1.60
CA GLY A 50 -4.83 4.09 1.12
C GLY A 50 -6.25 4.27 0.56
N GLY A 51 -6.76 3.20 -0.02
CA GLY A 51 -8.14 3.14 -0.50
C GLY A 51 -9.14 3.13 0.66
N GLU A 52 -10.35 3.57 0.38
CA GLU A 52 -11.50 3.58 1.28
C GLU A 52 -12.53 2.55 0.80
N GLU A 53 -13.33 2.00 1.71
CA GLU A 53 -14.48 1.17 1.33
C GLU A 53 -15.52 2.03 0.59
N THR A 54 -16.18 1.43 -0.39
CA THR A 54 -17.22 2.10 -1.18
C THR A 54 -18.47 1.23 -1.27
N GLN A 55 -19.61 1.89 -1.46
CA GLN A 55 -20.90 1.24 -1.63
C GLN A 55 -21.40 1.40 -3.08
N ARG A 56 -22.34 0.54 -3.46
CA ARG A 56 -23.02 0.65 -4.75
C ARG A 56 -24.03 1.80 -4.70
N TYR A 57 -23.71 2.91 -5.37
CA TYR A 57 -24.56 4.09 -5.46
C TYR A 57 -24.97 4.61 -4.07
N CYS A 58 -26.28 4.75 -3.81
CA CYS A 58 -26.84 5.19 -2.53
C CYS A 58 -27.30 4.02 -1.62
N THR A 59 -26.89 2.78 -1.92
CA THR A 59 -27.24 1.59 -1.11
C THR A 59 -26.19 1.32 -0.02
N ASP A 60 -26.51 0.42 0.90
CA ASP A 60 -25.59 -0.14 1.90
C ASP A 60 -24.78 -1.34 1.36
N THR A 61 -24.93 -1.69 0.08
CA THR A 61 -24.24 -2.83 -0.53
C THR A 61 -22.76 -2.50 -0.76
N GLY A 62 -21.90 -3.06 0.09
CA GLY A 62 -20.44 -2.90 -0.01
C GLY A 62 -19.85 -3.48 -1.29
N ILE A 63 -18.85 -2.79 -1.84
CA ILE A 63 -18.00 -3.29 -2.92
C ILE A 63 -16.77 -3.95 -2.27
N VAL A 64 -16.38 -5.13 -2.77
CA VAL A 64 -15.19 -5.83 -2.26
C VAL A 64 -13.98 -4.91 -2.40
N PHE A 65 -13.38 -4.58 -1.26
CA PHE A 65 -12.27 -3.65 -1.21
C PHE A 65 -11.02 -4.22 -1.90
N ARG A 66 -10.41 -3.40 -2.75
CA ARG A 66 -9.09 -3.65 -3.33
C ARG A 66 -8.25 -2.39 -3.14
N GLN A 67 -7.08 -2.56 -2.54
CA GLN A 67 -6.19 -1.47 -2.15
C GLN A 67 -5.74 -0.60 -3.35
N GLU A 68 -5.45 0.68 -3.12
CA GLU A 68 -4.80 1.55 -4.10
C GLU A 68 -3.40 1.00 -4.45
N SER A 69 -3.02 1.04 -5.74
CA SER A 69 -1.85 0.33 -6.25
C SER A 69 -0.50 0.86 -5.72
N TYR A 70 -0.33 2.18 -5.59
CA TYR A 70 0.90 2.76 -5.03
C TYR A 70 0.99 2.49 -3.51
N PHE A 71 -0.13 2.57 -2.79
CA PHE A 71 -0.20 2.20 -1.38
C PHE A 71 0.12 0.72 -1.16
N HIS A 72 -0.45 -0.17 -1.97
CA HIS A 72 -0.16 -1.61 -1.93
C HIS A 72 1.31 -1.88 -2.23
N TRP A 73 1.88 -1.29 -3.28
CA TRP A 73 3.30 -1.47 -3.64
C TRP A 73 4.24 -1.07 -2.49
N THR A 74 3.84 -0.07 -1.70
CA THR A 74 4.65 0.50 -0.62
C THR A 74 4.50 -0.25 0.71
N PHE A 75 3.29 -0.70 1.05
CA PHE A 75 2.99 -1.24 2.39
C PHE A 75 2.38 -2.65 2.40
N GLY A 76 1.79 -3.13 1.31
CA GLY A 76 1.13 -4.44 1.27
C GLY A 76 -0.13 -4.55 2.14
N VAL A 77 -0.67 -3.42 2.59
CA VAL A 77 -1.81 -3.33 3.52
C VAL A 77 -3.11 -3.69 2.84
N THR A 78 -3.91 -4.55 3.48
CA THR A 78 -5.19 -5.04 2.97
C THR A 78 -6.40 -4.33 3.57
N GLU A 79 -6.25 -3.63 4.70
CA GLU A 79 -7.32 -2.86 5.33
C GLU A 79 -7.56 -1.53 4.60
N ALA A 80 -8.81 -1.07 4.62
CA ALA A 80 -9.22 0.21 4.08
C ALA A 80 -9.02 1.35 5.09
N GLY A 81 -9.02 2.59 4.60
CA GLY A 81 -8.97 3.80 5.42
C GLY A 81 -7.63 4.01 6.13
N CYS A 82 -6.55 3.38 5.66
CA CYS A 82 -5.22 3.57 6.22
C CYS A 82 -4.45 4.72 5.53
N PHE A 83 -3.49 5.30 6.25
CA PHE A 83 -2.45 6.15 5.66
C PHE A 83 -1.09 5.54 5.95
N GLY A 84 -0.09 5.92 5.17
CA GLY A 84 1.27 5.40 5.30
C GLY A 84 2.25 6.51 5.03
N ALA A 85 3.25 6.64 5.90
CA ALA A 85 4.29 7.63 5.77
C ALA A 85 5.69 6.99 5.82
N ILE A 86 6.64 7.60 5.14
CA ILE A 86 8.03 7.15 5.12
C ILE A 86 8.95 8.36 5.26
N ASP A 87 9.78 8.36 6.30
CA ASP A 87 10.86 9.30 6.44
C ASP A 87 11.94 9.01 5.37
N VAL A 88 12.19 9.97 4.47
CA VAL A 88 13.08 9.74 3.32
C VAL A 88 14.51 9.53 3.77
N ASP A 89 14.99 10.24 4.79
CA ASP A 89 16.39 10.21 5.21
C ASP A 89 16.75 8.89 5.91
N THR A 90 15.86 8.40 6.77
CA THR A 90 16.07 7.19 7.59
C THR A 90 15.46 5.94 6.98
N GLY A 91 14.45 6.08 6.11
CA GLY A 91 13.65 4.97 5.59
C GLY A 91 12.64 4.40 6.60
N ARG A 92 12.46 5.04 7.76
CA ARG A 92 11.50 4.61 8.79
C ARG A 92 10.07 4.76 8.28
N SER A 93 9.30 3.70 8.43
CA SER A 93 7.94 3.55 7.94
C SER A 93 6.92 3.64 9.08
N MET A 94 5.88 4.43 8.84
CA MET A 94 4.76 4.66 9.76
C MET A 94 3.47 4.23 9.06
N LEU A 95 2.65 3.45 9.74
CA LEU A 95 1.30 3.09 9.28
C LEU A 95 0.26 3.72 10.20
N PHE A 96 -0.76 4.33 9.62
CA PHE A 96 -1.90 4.90 10.35
C PHE A 96 -3.13 4.05 10.05
N VAL A 97 -3.70 3.43 11.09
CA VAL A 97 -4.88 2.55 10.98
C VAL A 97 -6.13 3.24 11.53
N PRO A 98 -7.33 2.94 11.01
CA PRO A 98 -8.55 3.55 11.54
C PRO A 98 -8.78 3.15 13.00
N GLN A 99 -9.23 4.11 13.82
CA GLN A 99 -9.74 3.81 15.16
C GLN A 99 -11.18 3.32 15.03
N LEU A 100 -11.40 2.03 15.26
CA LEU A 100 -12.69 1.38 15.03
C LEU A 100 -13.57 1.43 16.29
N PRO A 101 -14.90 1.67 16.16
CA PRO A 101 -15.83 1.65 17.28
C PRO A 101 -16.03 0.23 17.82
N GLU A 102 -16.46 0.10 19.08
CA GLU A 102 -16.69 -1.22 19.71
C GLU A 102 -17.69 -2.10 18.93
N SER A 103 -18.69 -1.48 18.30
CA SER A 103 -19.66 -2.19 17.46
C SER A 103 -19.00 -2.96 16.31
N TYR A 104 -17.83 -2.53 15.83
CA TYR A 104 -17.07 -3.25 14.79
C TYR A 104 -16.75 -4.69 15.20
N ALA A 105 -16.47 -4.92 16.49
CA ALA A 105 -16.20 -6.25 17.02
C ALA A 105 -17.35 -7.25 16.82
N VAL A 106 -18.59 -6.74 16.79
CA VAL A 106 -19.80 -7.54 16.64
C VAL A 106 -20.06 -7.90 15.17
N TRP A 107 -19.82 -6.96 14.26
CA TRP A 107 -20.23 -7.09 12.85
C TRP A 107 -19.11 -7.54 11.90
N MET A 108 -17.90 -7.02 12.10
CA MET A 108 -16.81 -7.12 11.13
C MET A 108 -15.65 -8.00 11.63
N GLY A 109 -15.63 -8.29 12.93
CA GLY A 109 -14.66 -9.16 13.57
C GLY A 109 -13.72 -8.43 14.51
N LYS A 110 -12.65 -9.11 14.93
CA LYS A 110 -11.77 -8.67 16.02
C LYS A 110 -11.15 -7.30 15.74
N ILE A 111 -11.29 -6.38 16.71
CA ILE A 111 -10.54 -5.11 16.71
C ILE A 111 -9.10 -5.41 17.14
N HIS A 112 -8.16 -5.19 16.24
CA HIS A 112 -6.75 -5.43 16.48
C HIS A 112 -6.04 -4.17 16.99
N PRO A 113 -5.13 -4.28 17.98
CA PRO A 113 -4.34 -3.13 18.45
C PRO A 113 -3.24 -2.74 17.44
N PRO A 114 -2.71 -1.51 17.48
CA PRO A 114 -1.64 -1.05 16.58
C PRO A 114 -0.43 -2.00 16.48
N GLU A 115 -0.01 -2.60 17.60
CA GLU A 115 1.12 -3.54 17.65
C GLU A 115 0.87 -4.83 16.82
N PHE A 116 -0.39 -5.23 16.63
CA PHE A 116 -0.71 -6.33 15.71
C PHE A 116 -0.36 -5.96 14.27
N PHE A 117 -0.77 -4.78 13.81
CA PHE A 117 -0.48 -4.31 12.46
C PHE A 117 1.01 -4.07 12.24
N ARG A 118 1.72 -3.60 13.27
CA ARG A 118 3.18 -3.43 13.24
C ARG A 118 3.87 -4.75 12.91
N LYS A 119 3.51 -5.82 13.62
CA LYS A 119 4.03 -7.17 13.40
C LYS A 119 3.56 -7.76 12.06
N LYS A 120 2.30 -7.55 11.69
CA LYS A 120 1.71 -8.05 10.43
C LYS A 120 2.42 -7.45 9.21
N TYR A 121 2.67 -6.15 9.22
CA TYR A 121 3.22 -5.40 8.07
C TYR A 121 4.71 -5.08 8.17
N ALA A 122 5.38 -5.53 9.24
CA ALA A 122 6.80 -5.27 9.49
C ALA A 122 7.17 -3.80 9.22
N VAL A 123 6.35 -2.89 9.75
CA VAL A 123 6.58 -1.44 9.75
C VAL A 123 7.17 -1.00 11.08
N ASP A 124 7.81 0.16 11.11
CA ASP A 124 8.55 0.62 12.30
C ASP A 124 7.62 1.14 13.39
N GLU A 125 6.59 1.90 12.99
CA GLU A 125 5.62 2.56 13.87
C GLU A 125 4.20 2.37 13.35
N VAL A 126 3.23 2.23 14.26
CA VAL A 126 1.80 2.21 13.93
C VAL A 126 1.04 3.13 14.88
N HIS A 127 0.22 4.00 14.34
CA HIS A 127 -0.60 4.98 15.05
C HIS A 127 -2.04 4.95 14.53
N TYR A 128 -2.96 5.65 15.19
CA TYR A 128 -4.30 5.83 14.63
C TYR A 128 -4.34 6.96 13.60
N VAL A 129 -5.27 6.89 12.65
CA VAL A 129 -5.49 7.95 11.65
C VAL A 129 -5.85 9.28 12.31
N SER A 130 -6.57 9.28 13.44
CA SER A 130 -6.87 10.49 14.22
C SER A 130 -5.62 11.21 14.75
N GLU A 131 -4.51 10.49 14.88
CA GLU A 131 -3.23 11.00 15.41
C GLU A 131 -2.27 11.44 14.30
N ILE A 132 -2.65 11.34 13.02
CA ILE A 132 -1.74 11.61 11.90
C ILE A 132 -1.14 13.02 11.94
N SER A 133 -1.94 14.03 12.25
CA SER A 133 -1.51 15.43 12.32
C SER A 133 -0.51 15.64 13.47
N SER A 134 -0.81 15.11 14.66
CA SER A 134 0.08 15.26 15.82
C SER A 134 1.39 14.50 15.65
N VAL A 135 1.33 13.28 15.12
CA VAL A 135 2.52 12.47 14.84
C VAL A 135 3.40 13.15 13.80
N LEU A 136 2.87 13.58 12.66
CA LEU A 136 3.66 14.26 11.64
C LEU A 136 4.24 15.60 12.15
N THR A 137 3.50 16.37 12.94
CA THR A 137 4.03 17.58 13.58
C THR A 137 5.20 17.27 14.51
N SER A 138 5.13 16.18 15.29
CA SER A 138 6.22 15.76 16.18
C SER A 138 7.51 15.38 15.43
N LYS A 139 7.40 14.93 14.17
CA LYS A 139 8.55 14.63 13.30
C LYS A 139 9.15 15.89 12.68
N ASN A 140 8.43 17.01 12.71
CA ASN A 140 8.85 18.32 12.18
C ASN A 140 9.42 18.24 10.74
N PRO A 141 8.71 17.65 9.77
CA PRO A 141 9.22 17.47 8.41
C PRO A 141 9.38 18.81 7.69
N ALA A 142 10.41 18.91 6.85
CA ALA A 142 10.60 20.08 5.99
C ALA A 142 9.52 20.18 4.90
N VAL A 143 9.09 19.02 4.38
CA VAL A 143 8.04 18.92 3.36
C VAL A 143 7.39 17.52 3.39
N LEU A 144 6.09 17.48 3.15
CA LEU A 144 5.35 16.26 2.85
C LEU A 144 5.34 16.03 1.33
N LEU A 145 5.89 14.90 0.89
CA LEU A 145 5.85 14.47 -0.51
C LEU A 145 4.59 13.65 -0.71
N THR A 146 3.62 14.18 -1.46
CA THR A 146 2.33 13.55 -1.72
C THR A 146 2.22 13.07 -3.17
N LEU A 147 1.38 12.06 -3.40
CA LEU A 147 1.23 11.44 -4.71
C LEU A 147 0.20 12.18 -5.56
N ARG A 148 0.66 12.87 -6.61
CA ARG A 148 -0.23 13.42 -7.65
C ARG A 148 0.42 13.30 -9.03
N GLY A 149 -0.28 12.66 -9.95
CA GLY A 149 0.18 12.52 -11.33
C GLY A 149 -0.84 11.83 -12.21
N ILE A 150 -0.68 12.01 -13.53
CA ILE A 150 -1.59 11.50 -14.56
C ILE A 150 -1.19 10.06 -14.89
N ASN A 151 -2.15 9.14 -14.81
CA ASN A 151 -2.01 7.82 -15.41
C ASN A 151 -2.14 7.97 -16.93
N THR A 152 -1.13 7.54 -17.68
CA THR A 152 -1.05 7.74 -19.13
C THR A 152 -2.04 6.91 -19.94
N ASP A 153 -2.54 5.80 -19.38
CA ASP A 153 -3.51 4.93 -20.06
C ASP A 153 -4.94 5.43 -19.87
N SER A 154 -5.29 5.85 -18.64
CA SER A 154 -6.65 6.27 -18.31
C SER A 154 -6.88 7.79 -18.37
N GLY A 155 -5.82 8.59 -18.40
CA GLY A 155 -5.88 10.05 -18.29
C GLY A 155 -6.26 10.57 -16.89
N ASN A 156 -6.52 9.68 -15.92
CA ASN A 156 -6.95 10.08 -14.57
C ASN A 156 -5.78 10.60 -13.74
N VAL A 157 -6.07 11.58 -12.88
CA VAL A 157 -5.11 12.08 -11.90
C VAL A 157 -5.21 11.27 -10.61
N SER A 158 -4.06 10.83 -10.07
CA SER A 158 -3.99 10.14 -8.78
C SER A 158 -4.55 11.02 -7.65
N LYS A 159 -5.34 10.43 -6.75
CA LYS A 159 -5.87 11.12 -5.55
C LYS A 159 -4.72 11.45 -4.60
N GLU A 160 -4.48 12.73 -4.40
CA GLU A 160 -3.47 13.21 -3.46
C GLU A 160 -3.90 12.95 -2.01
N ALA A 161 -2.98 12.53 -1.16
CA ALA A 161 -3.26 12.28 0.26
C ALA A 161 -3.67 13.58 0.96
N SER A 162 -4.76 13.53 1.72
CA SER A 162 -5.25 14.65 2.52
C SER A 162 -5.79 14.17 3.87
N PHE A 163 -5.57 14.97 4.91
CA PHE A 163 -6.06 14.73 6.26
C PHE A 163 -6.32 16.06 6.97
N GLU A 164 -7.10 16.04 8.05
CA GLU A 164 -7.41 17.23 8.83
C GLU A 164 -6.14 17.84 9.46
N GLY A 165 -5.85 19.10 9.12
CA GLY A 165 -4.63 19.80 9.57
C GLY A 165 -3.45 19.69 8.60
N ILE A 166 -3.58 19.03 7.45
CA ILE A 166 -2.49 18.97 6.45
C ILE A 166 -2.03 20.36 5.96
N SER A 167 -2.90 21.37 6.02
CA SER A 167 -2.61 22.75 5.61
C SER A 167 -1.53 23.44 6.44
N GLN A 168 -1.19 22.94 7.64
CA GLN A 168 -0.09 23.46 8.45
C GLN A 168 1.29 23.01 7.96
N PHE A 169 1.35 22.04 7.04
CA PHE A 169 2.58 21.50 6.49
C PHE A 169 2.89 22.10 5.13
N ASN A 170 4.17 22.18 4.81
CA ASN A 170 4.60 22.38 3.43
C ASN A 170 4.40 21.08 2.64
N VAL A 171 3.70 21.14 1.50
CA VAL A 171 3.34 19.97 0.69
C VAL A 171 3.90 20.11 -0.71
N ASN A 172 4.55 19.06 -1.21
CA ASN A 172 5.00 18.95 -2.60
C ASN A 172 4.38 17.70 -3.24
N ASN A 173 3.57 17.94 -4.27
CA ASN A 173 2.85 16.90 -4.99
C ASN A 173 3.40 16.60 -6.39
N LYS A 174 4.58 17.13 -6.72
CA LYS A 174 5.19 17.01 -8.06
C LYS A 174 6.32 15.99 -8.11
N ILE A 175 7.08 15.86 -7.02
CA ILE A 175 8.29 15.04 -7.00
C ILE A 175 7.96 13.55 -6.88
N LEU A 176 7.01 13.17 -6.02
CA LEU A 176 6.84 11.76 -5.66
C LEU A 176 6.40 10.88 -6.84
N HIS A 177 5.43 11.33 -7.63
CA HIS A 177 4.82 10.51 -8.69
C HIS A 177 5.83 9.94 -9.69
N PRO A 178 6.68 10.73 -10.37
CA PRO A 178 7.65 10.17 -11.31
C PRO A 178 8.62 9.19 -10.64
N GLU A 179 9.03 9.45 -9.40
CA GLU A 179 10.02 8.60 -8.71
C GLU A 179 9.44 7.25 -8.27
N ILE A 180 8.23 7.25 -7.71
CA ILE A 180 7.56 6.00 -7.33
C ILE A 180 7.10 5.21 -8.57
N ALA A 181 6.71 5.88 -9.64
CA ALA A 181 6.35 5.24 -10.90
C ALA A 181 7.55 4.51 -11.50
N GLU A 182 8.73 5.14 -11.55
CA GLU A 182 9.95 4.52 -12.06
C GLU A 182 10.38 3.31 -11.23
N CYS A 183 10.24 3.37 -9.90
CA CYS A 183 10.47 2.21 -9.04
C CYS A 183 9.55 1.03 -9.37
N ARG A 184 8.30 1.29 -9.79
CA ARG A 184 7.32 0.27 -10.17
C ARG A 184 7.52 -0.30 -11.57
N VAL A 185 8.26 0.40 -12.44
CA VAL A 185 8.60 -0.11 -13.79
C VAL A 185 9.49 -1.35 -13.66
N ILE A 186 10.52 -1.28 -12.82
CA ILE A 186 11.49 -2.37 -12.61
C ILE A 186 11.09 -3.22 -11.40
N LYS A 187 10.85 -4.51 -11.63
CA LYS A 187 10.38 -5.46 -10.60
C LYS A 187 11.58 -6.04 -9.85
N THR A 188 11.44 -6.18 -8.53
CA THR A 188 12.35 -6.95 -7.70
C THR A 188 12.13 -8.45 -7.91
N ASP A 189 13.10 -9.28 -7.52
CA ASP A 189 12.93 -10.74 -7.57
C ASP A 189 11.73 -11.23 -6.75
N MET A 190 11.46 -10.58 -5.61
CA MET A 190 10.27 -10.90 -4.80
C MET A 190 8.96 -10.57 -5.52
N GLU A 191 8.89 -9.47 -6.26
CA GLU A 191 7.73 -9.15 -7.10
C GLU A 191 7.62 -10.10 -8.29
N LEU A 192 8.74 -10.49 -8.91
CA LEU A 192 8.77 -11.47 -9.99
C LEU A 192 8.25 -12.84 -9.55
N GLU A 193 8.55 -13.29 -8.34
CA GLU A 193 7.97 -14.54 -7.80
C GLU A 193 6.44 -14.48 -7.72
N VAL A 194 5.87 -13.35 -7.28
CA VAL A 194 4.42 -13.15 -7.26
C VAL A 194 3.85 -13.19 -8.68
N LEU A 195 4.50 -12.54 -9.64
CA LEU A 195 4.07 -12.55 -11.05
C LEU A 195 4.20 -13.92 -11.70
N ARG A 196 5.21 -14.71 -11.35
CA ARG A 196 5.36 -16.10 -11.81
C ARG A 196 4.22 -16.96 -11.28
N TYR A 197 3.87 -16.80 -10.01
CA TYR A 197 2.75 -17.52 -9.40
C TYR A 197 1.41 -17.16 -10.05
N THR A 198 1.12 -15.87 -10.26
CA THR A 198 -0.13 -15.47 -10.93
C THR A 198 -0.19 -16.03 -12.36
N ASN A 199 0.90 -15.97 -13.12
CA ASN A 199 0.97 -16.58 -14.45
C ASN A 199 0.77 -18.09 -14.42
N LYS A 200 1.34 -18.81 -13.43
CA LYS A 200 1.13 -20.25 -13.26
C LYS A 200 -0.35 -20.57 -13.12
N ILE A 201 -1.03 -19.95 -12.14
CA ILE A 201 -2.43 -20.22 -11.84
C ILE A 201 -3.34 -19.81 -13.01
N SER A 202 -3.11 -18.66 -13.63
CA SER A 202 -3.87 -18.24 -14.81
C SER A 202 -3.66 -19.16 -16.01
N SER A 203 -2.43 -19.67 -16.22
CA SER A 203 -2.15 -20.64 -17.29
C SER A 203 -2.82 -21.99 -17.04
N GLU A 204 -2.83 -22.46 -15.80
CA GLU A 204 -3.55 -23.68 -15.40
C GLU A 204 -5.06 -23.50 -15.63
N ALA A 205 -5.63 -22.38 -15.20
CA ALA A 205 -7.04 -22.05 -15.47
C ALA A 205 -7.36 -22.00 -16.96
N HIS A 206 -6.51 -21.38 -17.79
CA HIS A 206 -6.68 -21.38 -19.25
C HIS A 206 -6.67 -22.80 -19.84
N LYS A 207 -5.80 -23.69 -19.35
CA LYS A 207 -5.80 -25.10 -19.78
C LYS A 207 -7.10 -25.80 -19.44
N GLU A 208 -7.64 -25.60 -18.24
CA GLU A 208 -8.93 -26.19 -17.87
C GLU A 208 -10.08 -25.64 -18.72
N VAL A 209 -10.14 -24.32 -18.94
CA VAL A 209 -11.14 -23.72 -19.83
C VAL A 209 -11.10 -24.36 -21.22
N LEU A 210 -9.91 -24.49 -21.82
CA LEU A 210 -9.75 -25.08 -23.15
C LEU A 210 -10.19 -26.55 -23.24
N ARG A 211 -10.08 -27.32 -22.15
CA ARG A 211 -10.54 -28.72 -22.10
C ARG A 211 -12.05 -28.84 -22.10
N GLU A 212 -12.76 -27.87 -21.53
CA GLU A 212 -14.22 -27.89 -21.36
C GLU A 212 -15.01 -27.28 -22.55
N ILE A 213 -14.31 -26.70 -23.55
CA ILE A 213 -14.95 -26.06 -24.71
C ILE A 213 -15.89 -26.97 -25.56
N PRO A 214 -15.75 -28.31 -25.68
CA PRO A 214 -16.64 -29.11 -26.54
C PRO A 214 -18.11 -29.23 -26.06
N GLY A 215 -18.48 -28.66 -24.91
CA GLY A 215 -19.82 -28.80 -24.30
C GLY A 215 -20.78 -27.62 -24.49
N HIS A 216 -20.33 -26.43 -24.89
CA HIS A 216 -21.20 -25.29 -25.13
C HIS A 216 -21.83 -25.35 -26.53
N LYS A 217 -22.75 -26.30 -26.75
CA LYS A 217 -23.76 -26.16 -27.81
C LYS A 217 -24.76 -25.11 -27.35
N SER A 218 -24.75 -23.96 -28.03
CA SER A 218 -25.76 -22.90 -27.99
C SER A 218 -27.16 -23.42 -28.25
#